data_AF-A0A660SCP0-F1
#
_entry.id   AF-A0A660SCP0-F1
#
_cell.length_a   1.000
_cell.length_b   1.000
_cell.length_c   1.000
_cell.angle_alpha   90.00
_cell.angle_beta   90.00
_cell.angle_gamma   90.00
#
_symmetry.space_group_name_H-M   'P 1'
#
loop_
_entity.id
_entity.type
_entity.pdbx_description
1 polymer ?
#
loop_
_entity_poly.entity_id
_entity_poly.type
_entity_poly.pdbx_seq_one_letter_code
_entity_poly.pdbx_strand_id
1 'polypeptide(L)'
;MAYNLYGIIFGSKHPFGVDKFLRIAWKKNELNGEANFDIDKDRFKHSNQLVLFPWMRNLTKIEKFEKELSEFLLEKDRANKEVYDFTLEHGHIPRHAHIVVKKLKIENKIIYSGRCCISYDKCYNHNNKEIKIFRRVV
;
A
#
# COMPACT_ATOMS: atom_id res chain seq x y z
N MET A 1 -4.05 -35.90 -7.66
CA MET A 1 -2.88 -35.22 -7.06
C MET A 1 -3.39 -34.26 -6.00
N ALA A 2 -3.01 -34.45 -4.73
CA ALA A 2 -3.31 -33.49 -3.67
C ALA A 2 -2.21 -32.42 -3.65
N TYR A 3 -2.60 -31.14 -3.64
CA TYR A 3 -1.67 -30.02 -3.51
C TYR A 3 -1.48 -29.69 -2.04
N ASN A 4 -0.23 -29.57 -1.59
CA ASN A 4 0.08 -29.11 -0.23
C ASN A 4 0.09 -27.57 -0.21
N LEU A 5 -0.80 -26.98 0.59
CA LEU A 5 -0.86 -25.54 0.81
C LEU A 5 -0.13 -25.20 2.12
N TYR A 6 0.91 -24.38 2.03
CA TYR A 6 1.69 -23.93 3.18
C TYR A 6 1.40 -22.44 3.43
N GLY A 7 0.90 -22.12 4.62
CA GLY A 7 0.67 -20.74 5.08
C GLY A 7 1.72 -20.30 6.11
N ILE A 8 2.07 -19.01 6.09
CA ILE A 8 2.93 -18.39 7.10
C ILE A 8 2.14 -17.27 7.77
N ILE A 9 1.96 -17.38 9.08
CA ILE A 9 1.38 -16.31 9.90
C ILE A 9 2.51 -15.62 10.64
N PHE A 10 2.62 -14.31 10.46
CA PHE A 10 3.61 -13.47 11.13
C PHE A 10 2.92 -12.40 11.96
N GLY A 11 3.12 -12.44 13.28
CA GLY A 11 2.62 -11.45 14.23
C GLY A 11 3.75 -10.61 14.79
N SER A 12 3.58 -9.29 14.82
CA SER A 12 4.52 -8.36 15.44
C SER A 12 3.76 -7.26 16.16
N LYS A 13 4.17 -6.93 17.39
CA LYS A 13 3.67 -5.74 18.10
C LYS A 13 4.27 -4.44 17.54
N HIS A 14 5.33 -4.54 16.76
CA HIS A 14 6.11 -3.41 16.33
C HIS A 14 5.97 -3.17 14.81
N PRO A 15 5.66 -1.94 14.35
CA PRO A 15 5.43 -1.62 12.92
C PRO A 15 6.59 -2.02 12.01
N PHE A 16 7.83 -1.91 12.50
CA PHE A 16 9.02 -2.33 11.75
C PHE A 16 9.01 -3.82 11.37
N GLY A 17 8.47 -4.69 12.23
CA GLY A 17 8.34 -6.10 11.93
C GLY A 17 7.36 -6.35 10.79
N VAL A 18 6.23 -5.64 10.80
CA VAL A 18 5.20 -5.70 9.75
C VAL A 18 5.76 -5.19 8.42
N ASP A 19 6.46 -4.06 8.41
CA ASP A 19 7.11 -3.53 7.20
C ASP A 19 8.12 -4.51 6.59
N LYS A 20 8.96 -5.14 7.43
CA LYS A 20 9.91 -6.17 6.96
C LYS A 20 9.20 -7.38 6.36
N PHE A 21 8.16 -7.86 7.02
CA PHE A 21 7.40 -9.00 6.54
C PHE A 21 6.73 -8.70 5.20
N LEU A 22 6.03 -7.57 5.09
CA LEU A 22 5.38 -7.15 3.85
C LEU A 22 6.38 -6.97 2.71
N ARG A 23 7.57 -6.42 2.96
CA ARG A 23 8.64 -6.33 1.94
C ARG A 23 9.04 -7.69 1.39
N ILE A 24 9.15 -8.70 2.24
CA ILE A 24 9.49 -10.06 1.80
C ILE A 24 8.32 -10.65 1.00
N ALA A 25 7.09 -10.46 1.46
CA ALA A 25 5.89 -10.96 0.80
C ALA A 25 5.73 -10.36 -0.61
N TRP A 26 5.82 -9.03 -0.73
CA TRP A 26 5.80 -8.32 -2.01
C TRP A 26 7.01 -8.60 -2.90
N LYS A 27 8.19 -8.92 -2.34
CA LYS A 27 9.35 -9.35 -3.13
C LYS A 27 9.16 -10.75 -3.72
N LYS A 28 8.47 -11.65 -3.00
CA LYS A 28 8.19 -13.01 -3.48
C LYS A 28 7.08 -13.02 -4.54
N ASN A 29 6.09 -12.16 -4.38
CA ASN A 29 4.99 -12.01 -5.33
C ASN A 29 4.67 -10.52 -5.52
N GLU A 30 5.20 -9.94 -6.59
CA GLU A 30 5.00 -8.52 -6.90
C GLU A 30 3.58 -8.19 -7.37
N LEU A 31 2.76 -9.20 -7.70
CA LEU A 31 1.39 -9.00 -8.22
C LEU A 31 0.37 -8.77 -7.10
N ASN A 32 0.47 -9.48 -5.98
CA ASN A 32 -0.52 -9.43 -4.90
C ASN A 32 0.07 -9.37 -3.48
N GLY A 33 1.40 -9.49 -3.33
CA GLY A 33 2.06 -9.52 -2.03
C GLY A 33 1.68 -10.73 -1.17
N GLU A 34 1.15 -11.80 -1.78
CA GLU A 34 0.68 -13.02 -1.13
C GLU A 34 1.25 -14.27 -1.83
N ALA A 35 0.98 -15.45 -1.27
CA ALA A 35 1.58 -16.73 -1.63
C ALA A 35 1.64 -17.02 -3.16
N ASN A 36 2.54 -17.92 -3.57
CA ASN A 36 2.66 -18.41 -4.95
C ASN A 36 1.44 -19.19 -5.47
N PHE A 37 0.42 -19.38 -4.62
CA PHE A 37 -0.83 -20.04 -4.97
C PHE A 37 -1.97 -19.06 -4.72
N ASP A 38 -2.84 -18.95 -5.72
CA ASP A 38 -4.06 -18.16 -5.66
C ASP A 38 -5.08 -18.87 -4.75
N ILE A 39 -5.00 -18.62 -3.44
CA ILE A 39 -5.81 -19.29 -2.41
C ILE A 39 -7.29 -18.90 -2.55
N ASP A 40 -7.58 -17.75 -3.16
CA ASP A 40 -8.92 -17.15 -3.23
C ASP A 40 -9.78 -17.63 -4.41
N LYS A 41 -9.38 -18.68 -5.13
CA LYS A 41 -10.05 -19.10 -6.39
C LYS A 41 -10.26 -17.92 -7.35
N ASP A 42 -9.31 -17.00 -7.38
CA ASP A 42 -9.43 -15.68 -8.00
C ASP A 42 -9.05 -15.69 -9.49
N ARG A 43 -9.53 -16.72 -10.21
CA ARG A 43 -9.27 -16.95 -11.65
C ARG A 43 -9.73 -15.81 -12.57
N PHE A 44 -10.36 -14.75 -12.03
CA PHE A 44 -10.88 -13.59 -12.74
C PHE A 44 -10.25 -12.24 -12.32
N LYS A 45 -9.23 -12.22 -11.44
CA LYS A 45 -8.56 -10.96 -11.02
C LYS A 45 -7.21 -10.72 -11.69
N HIS A 46 -6.95 -11.36 -12.83
CA HIS A 46 -5.84 -10.95 -13.68
C HIS A 46 -6.26 -9.75 -14.53
N SER A 47 -5.58 -8.62 -14.33
CA SER A 47 -5.73 -7.38 -15.13
C SER A 47 -5.50 -7.57 -16.64
N ASN A 48 -5.04 -8.75 -17.06
CA ASN A 48 -4.83 -9.13 -18.46
C ASN A 48 -5.93 -10.03 -19.04
N GLN A 49 -6.97 -10.39 -18.30
CA GLN A 49 -8.17 -10.99 -18.91
C GLN A 49 -8.96 -9.89 -19.61
N LEU A 50 -9.11 -10.01 -20.94
CA LEU A 50 -10.03 -9.21 -21.73
C LEU A 50 -11.45 -9.44 -21.22
N VAL A 51 -11.89 -8.60 -20.28
CA VAL A 51 -13.29 -8.54 -19.86
C VAL A 51 -14.06 -7.89 -20.99
N LEU A 52 -15.12 -8.55 -21.50
CA LEU A 52 -15.96 -8.03 -22.59
C LEU A 52 -16.54 -6.63 -22.27
N PHE A 53 -16.65 -6.30 -20.98
CA PHE A 53 -17.19 -5.05 -20.51
C PHE A 53 -16.28 -4.38 -19.47
N PRO A 54 -15.83 -3.14 -19.68
CA PRO A 54 -14.91 -2.45 -18.76
C PRO A 54 -15.41 -2.30 -17.32
N TRP A 55 -16.73 -2.22 -17.11
CA TRP A 55 -17.34 -2.09 -15.78
C TRP A 55 -17.35 -3.38 -14.95
N MET A 56 -17.04 -4.53 -15.57
CA MET A 56 -16.93 -5.83 -14.88
C MET A 56 -15.49 -6.13 -14.43
N ARG A 57 -14.54 -5.22 -14.70
CA ARG A 57 -13.14 -5.39 -14.29
C ARG A 57 -13.02 -5.17 -12.79
N ASN A 58 -12.56 -6.20 -12.08
CA ASN A 58 -12.18 -6.07 -10.68
C ASN A 58 -10.89 -5.27 -10.54
N LEU A 59 -10.83 -4.41 -9.52
CA LEU A 59 -9.60 -3.70 -9.17
C LEU A 59 -8.56 -4.71 -8.65
N THR A 60 -7.31 -4.54 -9.08
CA THR A 60 -6.18 -5.22 -8.44
C THR A 60 -6.02 -4.72 -7.00
N LYS A 61 -5.31 -5.49 -6.17
CA LYS A 61 -5.02 -5.09 -4.78
C LYS A 61 -4.29 -3.75 -4.71
N ILE A 62 -3.38 -3.49 -5.65
CA ILE A 62 -2.69 -2.21 -5.79
C ILE A 62 -3.68 -1.10 -6.16
N GLU A 63 -4.48 -1.26 -7.21
CA GLU A 63 -5.45 -0.22 -7.62
C GLU A 63 -6.48 0.09 -6.52
N LYS A 64 -6.94 -0.94 -5.79
CA LYS A 64 -7.83 -0.77 -4.65
C LYS A 64 -7.15 0.07 -3.57
N PHE A 65 -5.92 -0.27 -3.20
CA PHE A 65 -5.14 0.51 -2.24
C PHE A 65 -4.88 1.95 -2.71
N GLU A 66 -4.57 2.16 -3.99
CA GLU A 66 -4.37 3.50 -4.53
C GLU A 66 -5.62 4.37 -4.41
N LYS A 67 -6.80 3.78 -4.67
CA LYS A 67 -8.08 4.45 -4.49
C LYS A 67 -8.33 4.80 -3.01
N GLU A 68 -8.24 3.81 -2.13
CA GLU A 68 -8.50 3.98 -0.69
C GLU A 68 -7.54 4.99 -0.04
N LEU A 69 -6.24 4.93 -0.37
CA LEU A 69 -5.27 5.89 0.14
C LEU A 69 -5.51 7.30 -0.41
N SER A 70 -5.95 7.41 -1.67
CA SER A 70 -6.30 8.71 -2.25
C SER A 70 -7.49 9.34 -1.52
N GLU A 71 -8.55 8.57 -1.28
CA GLU A 71 -9.72 9.02 -0.52
C GLU A 71 -9.31 9.45 0.91
N PHE A 72 -8.49 8.64 1.58
CA PHE A 72 -7.97 8.92 2.92
C PHE A 72 -7.16 10.23 3.02
N LEU A 73 -6.40 10.57 1.98
CA LEU A 73 -5.58 11.79 1.90
C LEU A 73 -6.39 13.04 1.51
N LEU A 74 -7.51 12.86 0.80
CA LEU A 74 -8.36 13.96 0.34
C LEU A 74 -9.43 14.35 1.36
N GLU A 75 -9.78 13.43 2.26
CA GLU A 75 -10.75 13.66 3.34
C GLU A 75 -10.30 14.78 4.28
N LYS A 76 -9.04 14.72 4.74
CA LYS A 76 -8.44 15.71 5.64
C LYS A 76 -6.92 15.67 5.58
N ASP A 77 -6.30 16.67 6.17
CA ASP A 77 -4.84 16.71 6.30
C ASP A 77 -4.34 15.53 7.14
N ARG A 78 -3.27 14.88 6.66
CA ARG A 78 -2.70 13.68 7.30
C ARG A 78 -1.21 13.86 7.57
N ALA A 79 -0.74 13.37 8.71
CA ALA A 79 0.68 13.23 8.98
C ALA A 79 1.27 12.04 8.23
N ASN A 80 2.56 12.09 7.89
CA ASN A 80 3.28 10.97 7.27
C ASN A 80 3.26 9.69 8.10
N LYS A 81 3.20 9.78 9.43
CA LYS A 81 3.00 8.61 10.29
C LYS A 81 1.64 7.95 10.04
N GLU A 82 0.56 8.72 9.95
CA GLU A 82 -0.78 8.16 9.67
C GLU A 82 -0.82 7.47 8.32
N VAL A 83 -0.20 8.07 7.30
CA VAL A 83 -0.11 7.46 5.96
C VAL A 83 0.70 6.17 5.98
N TYR A 84 1.81 6.15 6.73
CA TYR A 84 2.63 4.95 6.89
C TYR A 84 1.86 3.83 7.61
N ASP A 85 1.17 4.14 8.69
CA ASP A 85 0.37 3.19 9.46
C ASP A 85 -0.76 2.61 8.60
N PHE A 86 -1.52 3.48 7.92
CA PHE A 86 -2.56 3.10 6.96
C PHE A 86 -2.00 2.15 5.89
N THR A 87 -0.81 2.44 5.36
CA THR A 87 -0.16 1.61 4.33
C THR A 87 0.10 0.19 4.83
N LEU A 88 0.61 0.04 6.05
CA LEU A 88 0.90 -1.26 6.64
C LEU A 88 -0.38 -2.03 6.99
N GLU A 89 -1.39 -1.34 7.55
CA GLU A 89 -2.68 -1.92 7.92
C GLU A 89 -3.43 -2.51 6.71
N HIS A 90 -3.25 -1.92 5.53
CA HIS A 90 -3.82 -2.43 4.28
C HIS A 90 -2.92 -3.48 3.59
N GLY A 91 -1.80 -3.87 4.20
CA GLY A 91 -0.89 -4.88 3.68
C GLY A 91 0.01 -4.41 2.53
N HIS A 92 0.26 -3.11 2.42
CA HIS A 92 1.13 -2.52 1.39
C HIS A 92 2.46 -2.06 1.97
N ILE A 93 3.46 -1.93 1.10
CA ILE A 93 4.76 -1.35 1.44
C ILE A 93 4.80 0.15 1.16
N PRO A 94 5.67 0.93 1.82
CA PRO A 94 5.75 2.38 1.64
C PRO A 94 5.95 2.84 0.19
N ARG A 95 6.56 2.01 -0.66
CA ARG A 95 6.72 2.28 -2.10
C ARG A 95 5.37 2.55 -2.78
N HIS A 96 4.32 1.79 -2.43
CA HIS A 96 2.98 1.99 -2.99
C HIS A 96 2.40 3.35 -2.57
N ALA A 97 2.54 3.72 -1.29
CA ALA A 97 2.10 5.02 -0.81
C ALA A 97 2.84 6.20 -1.47
N HIS A 98 4.15 6.06 -1.72
CA HIS A 98 4.93 7.08 -2.43
C HIS A 98 4.40 7.35 -3.84
N ILE A 99 3.97 6.32 -4.56
CA ILE A 99 3.39 6.45 -5.90
C ILE A 99 2.11 7.28 -5.84
N VAL A 100 1.19 6.93 -4.93
CA VAL A 100 -0.08 7.65 -4.73
C VAL A 100 0.16 9.11 -4.35
N VAL A 101 0.99 9.37 -3.34
CA VAL A 101 1.28 10.73 -2.88
C VAL A 101 1.97 11.57 -3.96
N LYS A 102 2.88 10.97 -4.74
CA LYS A 102 3.53 11.65 -5.87
C LYS A 102 2.50 12.01 -6.95
N LYS A 103 1.61 11.07 -7.29
CA LYS A 103 0.52 11.28 -8.26
C LYS A 103 -0.39 12.43 -7.83
N LEU A 104 -0.90 12.40 -6.60
CA LEU A 104 -1.77 13.46 -6.06
C LEU A 104 -1.09 14.82 -5.98
N LYS A 105 0.23 14.87 -5.74
CA LYS A 105 0.99 16.11 -5.78
C LYS A 105 1.11 16.68 -7.20
N ILE A 106 1.35 15.83 -8.20
CA ILE A 106 1.40 16.24 -9.61
C ILE A 106 0.02 16.74 -10.08
N GLU A 107 -1.05 16.09 -9.62
CA GLU A 107 -2.43 16.50 -9.88
C GLU A 107 -2.85 17.75 -9.08
N ASN A 108 -1.95 18.37 -8.30
CA ASN A 108 -2.22 19.50 -7.42
C ASN A 108 -3.37 19.28 -6.43
N LYS A 109 -3.65 18.03 -6.06
CA LYS A 109 -4.69 17.69 -5.08
C LYS A 109 -4.19 17.73 -3.64
N ILE A 110 -2.89 17.53 -3.45
CA ILE A 110 -2.23 17.65 -2.15
C ILE A 110 -0.93 18.43 -2.25
N ILE A 111 -0.53 19.07 -1.15
CA ILE A 111 0.74 19.78 -1.01
C ILE A 111 1.50 19.29 0.22
N TYR A 112 2.82 19.20 0.07
CA TYR A 112 3.75 18.95 1.17
C TYR A 112 5.15 19.45 0.80
N SER A 113 5.91 19.88 1.82
CA SER A 113 7.25 20.42 1.68
C SER A 113 8.33 19.33 1.67
N GLY A 114 9.30 19.46 0.77
CA GLY A 114 10.49 18.58 0.73
C GLY A 114 10.20 17.16 0.25
N ARG A 115 10.94 16.19 0.78
CA ARG A 115 10.82 14.76 0.42
C ARG A 115 9.60 14.12 1.07
N CYS A 116 9.06 13.12 0.40
CA CYS A 116 7.98 12.29 0.93
C CYS A 116 8.58 11.33 1.98
N CYS A 117 8.40 11.63 3.27
CA CYS A 117 9.03 10.94 4.39
C CYS A 117 8.14 9.82 4.97
N ILE A 118 7.65 8.91 4.12
CA ILE A 118 6.78 7.78 4.50
C ILE A 118 7.65 6.53 4.68
N SER A 119 8.23 6.35 5.86
CA SER A 119 9.03 5.16 6.19
C SER A 119 9.11 4.98 7.69
N TYR A 120 9.44 3.76 8.14
CA TYR A 120 9.62 3.48 9.57
C TYR A 120 10.58 4.48 10.22
N ASP A 121 11.75 4.69 9.58
CA ASP A 121 12.80 5.55 10.08
C ASP A 121 12.35 7.01 10.22
N LYS A 122 11.60 7.53 9.25
CA LYS A 122 11.09 8.90 9.33
C LYS A 122 9.87 9.07 10.23
N CYS A 123 9.10 8.02 10.47
CA CYS A 123 7.86 8.10 11.26
C CYS A 123 8.05 7.73 12.74
N TYR A 124 8.95 6.78 13.04
CA TYR A 124 9.09 6.16 14.36
C TYR A 124 10.50 6.24 14.96
N ASN A 125 11.57 6.34 14.17
CA ASN A 125 12.93 6.44 14.74
C ASN A 125 13.17 7.82 15.33
N HIS A 126 13.25 7.92 16.66
CA HIS A 126 13.46 9.18 17.39
C HIS A 126 14.68 9.99 16.88
N ASN A 127 15.72 9.32 16.40
CA ASN A 127 16.95 9.98 15.92
C ASN A 127 16.81 10.58 14.52
N ASN A 128 15.82 10.16 13.72
CA ASN A 128 15.64 10.61 12.34
C ASN A 128 14.19 10.98 11.98
N LYS A 129 13.34 11.15 13.00
CA LYS A 129 11.93 11.41 12.84
C LYS A 129 11.72 12.77 12.17
N GLU A 130 10.91 12.77 11.10
CA GLU A 130 10.46 13.98 10.45
C GLU A 130 8.94 13.98 10.38
N ILE A 131 8.31 15.06 10.84
CA ILE A 131 6.87 15.24 10.72
C ILE A 131 6.59 15.96 9.39
N LYS A 132 5.86 15.31 8.50
CA LYS A 132 5.32 15.93 7.28
C LYS A 132 3.81 15.88 7.33
N ILE A 133 3.18 16.96 6.92
CA ILE A 133 1.73 17.05 6.79
C ILE A 133 1.41 17.13 5.30
N PHE A 134 0.60 16.20 4.83
CA PHE A 134 -0.01 16.22 3.51
C PHE A 134 -1.31 17.01 3.63
N ARG A 135 -1.35 18.18 3.00
CA ARG A 135 -2.54 19.05 3.02
C ARG A 135 -3.30 18.93 1.73
N ARG A 136 -4.62 18.85 1.78
CA ARG A 136 -5.45 18.90 0.57
C ARG A 136 -5.47 20.31 -0.01
N VAL A 137 -5.47 20.40 -1.33
CA VAL A 137 -5.72 21.65 -2.04
C VAL A 137 -7.23 21.72 -2.27
N VAL A 138 -7.85 22.78 -1.75
CA VAL A 138 -9.28 23.08 -1.94
C VAL A 138 -9.45 23.84 -3.24
#